data_AF-A0A1B6KLY1-F1
#
_entry.id   AF-A0A1B6KLY1-F1
#
_cell.length_a   1.000
_cell.length_b   1.000
_cell.length_c   1.000
_cell.angle_alpha   90.00
_cell.angle_beta   90.00
_cell.angle_gamma   90.00
#
_symmetry.space_group_name_H-M   'P 1'
#
loop_
_entity.id
_entity.type
_entity.pdbx_description
1 polymer ?
#
loop_
_entity_poly.entity_id
_entity_poly.type
_entity_poly.pdbx_seq_one_letter_code
_entity_poly.pdbx_strand_id
1 'polypeptide(L)'
;LTAILPVMCIMGVGMPWLVAAAYHHFRDSVFRVEAGPLGFSVLMYSIAAIIAVTLLILRRNLAVFGKAEIGGPTSTRYLSVFILVVLWILYITLSWLQSYNIITFDF
;
A
#
# COMPACT_ATOMS: atom_id res chain seq x y z
N LEU A 1 20.15 -13.39 2.09
CA LEU A 1 18.78 -12.92 1.73
C LEU A 1 18.32 -11.75 2.61
N THR A 2 18.51 -11.81 3.94
CA THR A 2 18.03 -10.79 4.90
C THR A 2 18.66 -9.40 4.73
N ALA A 3 19.91 -9.29 4.28
CA ALA A 3 20.60 -8.00 4.07
C ALA A 3 20.31 -7.32 2.71
N ILE A 4 19.70 -8.03 1.75
CA ILE A 4 19.51 -7.52 0.38
C ILE A 4 18.26 -6.63 0.28
N LEU A 5 17.21 -6.97 1.03
CA LEU A 5 15.94 -6.21 1.10
C LEU A 5 16.13 -4.72 1.46
N PRO A 6 16.88 -4.35 2.51
CA PRO A 6 17.10 -2.94 2.85
C PRO A 6 17.93 -2.22 1.78
N VAL A 7 18.95 -2.87 1.20
CA VAL A 7 19.74 -2.31 0.09
C VAL A 7 18.87 -2.01 -1.13
N MET A 8 17.97 -2.92 -1.50
CA MET A 8 17.09 -2.73 -2.67
C MET A 8 16.09 -1.60 -2.44
N CYS A 9 15.62 -1.41 -1.21
CA CYS A 9 14.73 -0.30 -0.86
C CYS A 9 15.47 1.04 -0.91
N ILE A 10 16.66 1.12 -0.30
CA ILE A 10 17.48 2.34 -0.25
C ILE A 10 17.95 2.72 -1.65
N MET A 11 18.46 1.75 -2.42
CA MET A 11 18.93 2.01 -3.79
C MET A 11 17.77 2.20 -4.77
N GLY A 12 16.67 1.48 -4.62
CA GLY A 12 15.52 1.58 -5.53
C GLY A 12 14.71 2.85 -5.37
N VAL A 13 14.41 3.24 -4.12
CA VAL A 13 13.58 4.42 -3.83
C VAL A 13 14.43 5.66 -3.57
N GLY A 14 15.59 5.53 -2.91
CA GLY A 14 16.40 6.67 -2.48
C GLY A 14 17.30 7.28 -3.57
N MET A 15 17.93 6.46 -4.41
CA MET A 15 18.85 6.98 -5.45
C MET A 15 18.18 7.92 -6.47
N PRO A 16 16.97 7.64 -7.00
CA PRO A 16 16.32 8.55 -7.94
C PRO A 16 16.11 9.95 -7.38
N TRP A 17 15.72 10.06 -6.11
CA TRP A 17 15.55 11.35 -5.42
C TRP A 17 16.87 12.08 -5.21
N LEU A 18 17.93 11.34 -4.84
CA LEU A 18 19.27 11.91 -4.70
C LEU A 18 19.79 12.49 -6.01
N VAL A 19 19.64 11.73 -7.12
CA VAL A 19 20.06 12.17 -8.46
C VAL A 19 19.26 13.39 -8.91
N ALA A 20 17.95 13.41 -8.69
CA ALA A 20 17.11 14.54 -9.05
C ALA A 20 17.45 15.81 -8.23
N ALA A 21 17.67 15.67 -6.92
CA ALA A 21 18.11 16.77 -6.06
C ALA A 21 19.48 17.32 -6.47
N ALA A 22 20.45 16.45 -6.77
CA ALA A 22 21.77 16.84 -7.23
C ALA A 22 21.71 17.58 -8.58
N TYR A 23 20.94 17.06 -9.55
CA TYR A 23 20.75 17.69 -10.86
C TYR A 23 20.15 19.09 -10.75
N HIS A 24 19.15 19.28 -9.89
CA HIS A 24 18.53 20.58 -9.65
C HIS A 24 19.44 21.55 -8.90
N HIS A 25 20.29 21.06 -7.99
CA HIS A 25 21.32 21.84 -7.30
C HIS A 25 22.40 22.38 -8.26
N PHE A 26 22.87 21.58 -9.21
CA PHE A 26 23.88 22.02 -10.19
C PHE A 26 23.34 22.98 -11.27
N ARG A 27 22.01 23.11 -11.40
CA ARG A 27 21.37 23.96 -12.40
C ARG A 27 20.66 25.18 -11.81
N ASP A 28 20.86 25.47 -10.53
CA ASP A 28 20.19 26.56 -9.78
C ASP A 28 18.67 26.62 -10.03
N SER A 29 18.04 25.44 -10.15
CA SER A 29 16.63 25.31 -10.51
C SER A 29 15.84 24.74 -9.34
N VAL A 30 14.64 25.27 -9.11
CA VAL A 30 13.80 24.83 -7.99
C VAL A 30 13.32 23.39 -8.24
N PHE A 31 13.61 22.50 -7.29
CA PHE A 31 13.12 21.12 -7.31
C PHE A 31 11.61 21.09 -7.01
N ARG A 32 10.80 21.35 -8.04
CA ARG A 32 9.33 21.33 -7.94
C ARG A 32 8.83 19.97 -8.42
N VAL A 33 8.61 19.06 -7.48
CA VAL A 33 7.98 17.76 -7.78
C VAL A 33 6.48 17.94 -7.64
N GLU A 34 5.76 17.90 -8.76
CA GLU A 34 4.30 17.84 -8.74
C GLU A 34 3.89 16.51 -8.12
N ALA A 35 3.42 16.56 -6.88
CA ALA A 35 2.74 15.44 -6.26
C ALA A 35 1.42 15.25 -7.00
N GLY A 36 1.43 14.45 -8.07
CA GLY A 36 0.23 14.13 -8.83
C GLY A 36 -0.74 13.24 -8.01
N PRO A 37 -1.33 12.17 -8.57
CA PRO A 37 -2.27 11.31 -7.85
C PRO A 37 -1.66 10.51 -6.68
N LEU A 38 -0.41 10.79 -6.31
CA LEU A 38 0.35 10.11 -5.27
C LEU A 38 -0.35 10.18 -3.90
N GLY A 39 -0.88 11.36 -3.55
CA GLY A 39 -1.60 11.56 -2.28
C GLY A 39 -2.81 10.66 -2.15
N PHE A 40 -3.61 10.54 -3.21
CA PHE A 40 -4.78 9.68 -3.22
C PHE A 40 -4.43 8.20 -3.12
N SER A 41 -3.41 7.73 -3.84
CA SER A 41 -2.97 6.33 -3.74
C SER A 41 -2.52 5.99 -2.32
N VAL A 42 -1.83 6.90 -1.63
CA VAL A 42 -1.42 6.70 -0.22
C VAL A 42 -2.63 6.64 0.72
N LEU A 43 -3.63 7.51 0.53
CA LEU A 43 -4.87 7.50 1.31
C LEU A 43 -5.65 6.20 1.12
N MET A 44 -5.86 5.78 -0.14
CA MET A 44 -6.57 4.55 -0.46
C MET A 44 -5.85 3.31 0.06
N TYR A 45 -4.52 3.28 -0.05
CA TYR A 45 -3.69 2.21 0.54
C TYR A 45 -3.83 2.17 2.07
N SER A 46 -3.85 3.33 2.72
CA SER A 46 -3.98 3.42 4.18
C SER A 46 -5.33 2.92 4.68
N ILE A 47 -6.43 3.29 4.01
CA ILE A 47 -7.78 2.79 4.31
C ILE A 47 -7.84 1.28 4.11
N ALA A 48 -7.32 0.79 2.98
CA ALA A 48 -7.24 -0.65 2.70
C ALA A 48 -6.43 -1.39 3.78
N ALA A 49 -5.29 -0.84 4.21
CA ALA A 49 -4.47 -1.42 5.27
C ALA A 49 -5.21 -1.47 6.62
N ILE A 50 -5.94 -0.42 6.99
CA ILE A 50 -6.76 -0.40 8.22
C ILE A 50 -7.82 -1.49 8.16
N ILE A 51 -8.53 -1.63 7.04
CA ILE A 51 -9.56 -2.68 6.86
C ILE A 51 -8.92 -4.06 6.95
N ALA A 52 -7.79 -4.30 6.26
CA ALA A 52 -7.07 -5.56 6.28
C ALA A 52 -6.60 -5.92 7.71
N VAL A 53 -5.99 -4.98 8.42
CA VAL A 53 -5.53 -5.18 9.81
C VAL A 53 -6.71 -5.43 10.74
N THR A 54 -7.81 -4.69 10.59
CA THR A 54 -9.03 -4.87 11.39
C THR A 54 -9.63 -6.25 11.15
N LEU A 55 -9.69 -6.73 9.90
CA LEU A 55 -10.13 -8.09 9.55
C LEU A 55 -9.21 -9.16 10.16
N LEU A 56 -7.90 -8.95 10.15
CA LEU A 56 -6.94 -9.87 10.77
C LEU A 56 -7.09 -9.90 12.30
N ILE A 57 -7.32 -8.75 12.93
CA ILE A 57 -7.57 -8.65 14.38
C ILE A 57 -8.93 -9.25 14.76
N LEU A 58 -9.98 -9.00 13.99
CA LEU A 58 -11.29 -9.64 14.17
C LEU A 58 -11.18 -11.16 14.02
N ARG A 59 -10.47 -11.64 13.00
CA ARG A 59 -10.16 -13.07 12.85
C ARG A 59 -9.37 -13.62 14.04
N ARG A 60 -8.51 -12.81 14.66
CA ARG A 60 -7.77 -13.18 15.88
C ARG A 60 -8.67 -13.22 17.12
N ASN A 61 -9.75 -12.44 17.18
CA ASN A 61 -10.56 -12.26 18.40
C ASN A 61 -11.94 -12.96 18.35
N LEU A 62 -12.42 -13.36 17.16
CA LEU A 62 -13.64 -14.15 16.98
C LEU A 62 -13.42 -15.58 17.51
N ALA A 63 -13.73 -15.76 18.79
CA ALA A 63 -13.69 -17.01 19.55
C ALA A 63 -14.67 -18.12 19.09
N VAL A 64 -15.32 -17.96 17.93
CA VAL A 64 -16.31 -18.91 17.40
C VAL A 64 -15.64 -20.18 16.81
N PHE A 65 -14.31 -20.22 16.69
CA PHE A 65 -13.57 -21.32 16.04
C PHE A 65 -12.46 -22.00 16.84
N GLY A 66 -12.61 -22.04 18.17
CA GLY A 66 -11.66 -22.74 19.04
C GLY A 66 -10.53 -21.81 19.45
N LYS A 67 -10.36 -21.70 20.78
CA LYS A 67 -9.27 -20.97 21.42
C LYS A 67 -7.95 -21.32 20.73
N ALA A 68 -7.23 -20.30 20.26
CA ALA A 68 -5.77 -20.22 20.24
C ALA A 68 -4.92 -21.45 19.79
N GLU A 69 -5.38 -22.32 18.89
CA GLU A 69 -4.61 -23.54 18.51
C GLU A 69 -4.49 -23.67 17.00
N ILE A 70 -3.64 -22.83 16.37
CA ILE A 70 -2.86 -23.03 15.12
C ILE A 70 -3.56 -23.71 13.90
N GLY A 71 -4.89 -23.85 13.88
CA GLY A 71 -5.59 -24.72 12.92
C GLY A 71 -7.07 -24.41 12.78
N GLY A 72 -7.46 -23.13 12.92
CA GLY A 72 -8.82 -22.69 12.61
C GLY A 72 -9.28 -23.19 11.23
N PRO A 73 -10.58 -23.41 11.06
CA PRO A 73 -11.20 -24.15 9.95
C PRO A 73 -10.75 -23.61 8.58
N THR A 74 -10.57 -24.51 7.62
CA THR A 74 -10.06 -24.16 6.29
C THR A 74 -10.94 -23.13 5.57
N SER A 75 -12.25 -23.12 5.87
CA SER A 75 -13.22 -22.20 5.26
C SER A 75 -12.97 -20.72 5.60
N THR A 76 -12.67 -20.37 6.86
CA THR A 76 -12.38 -18.96 7.22
C THR A 76 -11.02 -18.49 6.71
N ARG A 77 -10.08 -19.41 6.47
CA ARG A 77 -8.82 -19.09 5.78
C ARG A 77 -9.09 -18.61 4.37
N TYR A 78 -9.86 -19.36 3.57
CA TYR A 78 -10.18 -18.96 2.19
C TYR A 78 -11.00 -17.67 2.12
N LEU A 79 -11.95 -17.47 3.03
CA LEU A 79 -12.74 -16.23 3.09
C LEU A 79 -11.85 -15.00 3.36
N SER A 80 -10.90 -15.11 4.31
CA SER A 80 -9.98 -13.99 4.60
C SER A 80 -9.05 -13.66 3.42
N VAL A 81 -8.56 -14.68 2.71
CA VAL A 81 -7.74 -14.48 1.50
C VAL A 81 -8.57 -13.82 0.40
N PHE A 82 -9.79 -14.30 0.19
CA PHE A 82 -10.71 -13.73 -0.80
C PHE A 82 -10.99 -12.24 -0.53
N ILE A 83 -11.30 -11.88 0.72
CA ILE A 83 -11.56 -10.47 1.09
C ILE A 83 -10.31 -9.61 0.86
N LEU A 84 -9.11 -10.09 1.23
CA LEU A 84 -7.87 -9.34 1.00
C LEU A 84 -7.57 -9.15 -0.49
N VAL A 85 -7.83 -10.17 -1.33
CA VAL A 85 -7.65 -10.08 -2.78
C VAL A 85 -8.66 -9.10 -3.40
N VAL A 86 -9.93 -9.15 -2.99
CA VAL A 86 -10.95 -8.21 -3.47
C VAL A 86 -10.60 -6.77 -3.08
N LEU A 87 -10.13 -6.57 -1.85
CA LEU A 87 -9.72 -5.27 -1.35
C LEU A 87 -8.51 -4.71 -2.11
N TRP A 88 -7.57 -5.58 -2.51
CA TRP A 88 -6.45 -5.22 -3.37
C TRP A 88 -6.88 -4.84 -4.79
N ILE A 89 -7.80 -5.61 -5.40
CA ILE A 89 -8.35 -5.27 -6.71
C ILE A 89 -9.05 -3.90 -6.65
N LEU A 90 -9.87 -3.66 -5.62
CA LEU A 90 -10.56 -2.40 -5.41
C LEU A 90 -9.60 -1.21 -5.25
N TYR A 91 -8.49 -1.40 -4.53
CA TYR A 91 -7.43 -0.40 -4.43
C TYR A 91 -6.83 -0.04 -5.81
N ILE A 92 -6.53 -1.06 -6.63
CA ILE A 92 -5.96 -0.86 -7.96
C ILE A 92 -6.95 -0.17 -8.88
N THR A 93 -8.21 -0.62 -8.92
CA THR A 93 -9.23 -0.04 -9.80
C THR A 93 -9.50 1.41 -9.46
N LEU A 94 -9.58 1.77 -8.17
CA LEU A 94 -9.77 3.17 -7.76
C LEU A 94 -8.54 4.04 -8.05
N SER A 95 -7.33 3.54 -7.82
CA SER A 95 -6.09 4.27 -8.14
C SER A 95 -5.94 4.49 -9.65
N TRP A 96 -6.34 3.50 -10.45
CA TRP A 96 -6.39 3.61 -11.91
C TRP A 96 -7.43 4.64 -12.34
N LEU A 97 -8.64 4.58 -11.79
CA LEU A 97 -9.73 5.47 -12.18
C LEU A 97 -9.44 6.95 -11.89
N GLN A 98 -8.72 7.26 -10.80
CA GLN A 98 -8.21 8.60 -10.55
C GLN A 98 -7.14 9.02 -11.56
N SER A 99 -6.21 8.13 -11.92
CA SER A 99 -5.15 8.46 -12.89
C SER A 99 -5.70 8.81 -14.27
N TYR A 100 -6.90 8.31 -14.63
CA TYR A 100 -7.61 8.64 -15.87
C TYR A 100 -8.46 9.92 -15.77
N ASN A 101 -8.34 10.70 -14.69
CA ASN A 101 -9.12 11.92 -14.42
C ASN A 101 -10.64 11.72 -14.45
N ILE A 102 -11.13 10.49 -14.23
CA ILE A 102 -12.57 10.21 -14.15
C ILE A 102 -13.12 10.63 -12.78
N ILE A 103 -12.27 10.55 -11.74
CA ILE A 103 -12.57 11.07 -10.41
C ILE A 103 -11.51 12.12 -10.05
N THR A 104 -11.92 13.38 -9.92
CA THR A 104 -11.07 14.49 -9.53
C THR A 104 -11.21 14.74 -8.03
N PHE A 105 -10.29 14.19 -7.24
CA PHE A 105 -10.13 14.56 -5.84
C PHE A 105 -9.01 15.60 -5.73
N ASP A 106 -9.38 16.78 -5.23
CA ASP A 106 -8.47 17.91 -5.02
C ASP A 106 -7.70 17.68 -3.70
N PHE A 107 -6.49 17.12 -3.80
CA PHE A 107 -5.54 16.96 -2.70
C PHE A 107 -4.18 17.51 -3.11
#